data_AF-A0A1Y6FN36-F1
#
_entry.id   AF-A0A1Y6FN36-F1
#
_cell.length_a   1.000
_cell.length_b   1.000
_cell.length_c   1.000
_cell.angle_alpha   90.00
_cell.angle_beta   90.00
_cell.angle_gamma   90.00
#
_symmetry.space_group_name_H-M   'P 1'
#
loop_
_entity.id
_entity.type
_entity.pdbx_description
1 polymer ?
#
loop_
_entity_poly.entity_id
_entity_poly.type
_entity_poly.pdbx_seq_one_letter_code
_entity_poly.pdbx_strand_id
1 'polypeptide(L)' 'MSIFSFFNNKCDICKRKIKPIRKYINDKGETMKVCVPCSQYAERRAFRIKR' A
#
# COMPACT_ATOMS: atom_id res chain seq x y z
N MET A 1 -8.40 25.54 -1.31
CA MET A 1 -8.47 24.12 -0.91
C MET A 1 -7.27 23.41 -1.52
N SER A 2 -6.26 23.12 -0.71
CA SER A 2 -4.94 22.72 -1.18
C SER A 2 -4.96 21.39 -1.93
N ILE A 3 -4.76 21.50 -3.24
CA ILE A 3 -4.45 20.42 -4.19
C ILE A 3 -3.02 19.95 -3.92
N PHE A 4 -2.84 19.03 -2.97
CA PHE A 4 -1.60 18.27 -2.87
C PHE A 4 -1.93 16.81 -3.09
N SER A 5 -2.03 16.44 -4.37
CA SER A 5 -2.04 15.06 -4.80
C SER A 5 -0.69 14.44 -4.46
N PHE A 6 -0.59 13.90 -3.24
CA PHE A 6 0.58 13.19 -2.70
C PHE A 6 0.74 11.86 -3.46
N PHE A 7 1.18 11.92 -4.72
CA PHE A 7 1.70 10.77 -5.50
C PHE A 7 3.03 10.26 -4.93
N ASN A 8 3.15 10.20 -3.61
CA ASN A 8 4.33 9.70 -2.98
C ASN A 8 4.22 8.17 -2.95
N ASN A 9 5.22 7.52 -3.54
CA ASN A 9 5.48 6.09 -3.40
C ASN A 9 5.83 5.76 -1.94
N LYS A 10 4.85 5.86 -1.05
CA LYS A 10 4.94 5.46 0.36
C LYS A 10 4.10 4.23 0.57
N CYS A 11 4.47 3.43 1.56
CA CYS A 11 3.62 2.36 2.06
C CYS A 11 2.42 2.96 2.81
N ASP A 12 1.22 2.50 2.55
CA ASP A 12 0.01 2.96 3.25
C ASP A 12 -0.05 2.45 4.70
N ILE A 13 0.71 1.39 5.03
CA ILE A 13 0.78 0.83 6.38
C ILE A 13 1.83 1.59 7.22
N CYS A 14 3.09 1.63 6.78
CA CYS A 14 4.18 2.20 7.58
C CYS A 14 4.58 3.63 7.18
N LYS A 15 3.96 4.20 6.14
CA LYS A 15 4.21 5.56 5.61
C LYS A 15 5.65 5.83 5.13
N ARG A 16 6.52 4.83 5.13
CA ARG A 16 7.90 4.94 4.64
C ARG A 16 7.95 5.01 3.12
N LYS A 17 8.81 5.87 2.58
CA LYS A 17 9.16 5.96 1.16
C LYS A 17 10.23 4.92 0.84
N ILE A 18 9.83 3.71 0.47
CA ILE A 18 10.76 2.61 0.18
C ILE A 18 10.32 1.94 -1.12
N LYS A 19 11.27 1.63 -2.01
CA LYS A 19 11.06 0.79 -3.19
C LYS A 19 11.66 -0.60 -2.92
N PRO A 20 11.07 -1.71 -3.41
CA PRO A 20 9.86 -1.80 -4.24
C PRO A 20 8.56 -1.79 -3.43
N ILE A 21 7.49 -1.29 -4.05
CA ILE A 21 6.13 -1.26 -3.50
C ILE A 21 5.24 -2.19 -4.31
N ARG A 22 4.51 -3.05 -3.61
CA ARG A 22 3.48 -3.94 -4.16
C ARG A 22 2.12 -3.28 -4.03
N LYS A 23 1.23 -3.54 -4.99
CA LYS A 23 -0.17 -3.11 -4.91
C LYS A 23 -1.01 -4.25 -4.34
N TYR A 24 -1.75 -3.96 -3.27
CA TYR A 24 -2.72 -4.85 -2.67
C TYR A 24 -4.12 -4.25 -2.80
N ILE A 25 -5.13 -5.08 -2.64
CA ILE A 25 -6.55 -4.71 -2.54
C ILE A 25 -6.98 -5.09 -1.13
N ASN A 26 -7.44 -4.11 -0.37
CA ASN A 26 -7.97 -4.34 0.97
C ASN A 26 -9.38 -4.93 0.94
N ASP A 27 -9.94 -5.21 2.11
CA ASP A 27 -11.29 -5.78 2.26
C ASP A 27 -12.40 -4.87 1.71
N LYS A 28 -12.10 -3.57 1.55
CA LYS A 28 -13.02 -2.57 0.99
C LYS A 28 -12.93 -2.48 -0.54
N GLY A 29 -12.07 -3.28 -1.18
CA GLY A 29 -11.83 -3.19 -2.62
C GLY A 29 -10.91 -2.04 -3.04
N GLU A 30 -10.33 -1.31 -2.10
CA GLU A 30 -9.44 -0.18 -2.39
C GLU A 30 -8.01 -0.66 -2.65
N THR A 31 -7.35 -0.04 -3.63
CA THR A 31 -5.96 -0.38 -3.95
C THR A 31 -5.01 0.33 -2.98
N MET A 32 -4.25 -0.45 -2.21
CA MET A 32 -3.23 0.02 -1.28
C MET A 32 -1.82 -0.27 -1.79
N LYS A 33 -0.88 0.64 -1.52
CA LYS A 33 0.54 0.51 -1.77
C LYS A 33 1.23 -0.02 -0.53
N VAL A 34 1.82 -1.20 -0.62
CA VAL A 34 2.46 -1.88 0.52
C VAL A 34 3.92 -2.16 0.19
N CYS A 35 4.84 -1.74 1.05
CA CYS A 35 6.26 -2.10 0.91
C CYS A 35 6.49 -3.57 1.31
N VAL A 36 7.59 -4.15 0.84
CA VAL A 36 7.97 -5.55 1.13
C VAL A 36 7.87 -5.94 2.62
N PRO A 37 8.41 -5.18 3.60
CA PRO A 37 8.30 -5.59 5.01
C PRO A 37 6.86 -5.57 5.53
N CYS A 38 5.99 -4.74 4.96
CA CYS A 38 4.57 -4.71 5.31
C CYS A 38 3.72 -5.70 4.48
N SER A 39 4.32 -6.41 3.51
CA SER A 39 3.58 -7.39 2.70
C SER A 39 3.09 -8.55 3.56
N GLN A 40 3.89 -8.98 4.53
CA GLN A 40 3.50 -10.04 5.47
C GLN A 40 2.28 -9.63 6.31
N TYR A 41 2.17 -8.35 6.69
CA TYR A 41 0.99 -7.83 7.37
C TYR A 41 -0.24 -7.82 6.46
N ALA A 42 -0.06 -7.41 5.20
CA ALA A 42 -1.11 -7.42 4.20
C ALA A 42 -1.61 -8.85 3.93
N GLU A 43 -0.71 -9.82 3.82
CA GLU A 43 -1.01 -11.24 3.64
C GLU A 43 -1.75 -11.83 4.85
N ARG A 44 -1.36 -11.47 6.09
CA ARG A 44 -2.10 -11.87 7.31
C ARG A 44 -3.51 -11.29 7.38
N ARG A 45 -3.73 -10.11 6.80
CA ARG A 45 -5.06 -9.51 6.64
C ARG A 45 -5.83 -10.05 5.44
N ALA A 46 -5.29 -11.05 4.73
CA ALA A 46 -5.87 -11.60 3.52
C ALA A 46 -6.10 -10.56 2.41
N PHE A 47 -5.31 -9.49 2.38
CA PHE A 47 -5.36 -8.52 1.28
C PHE A 47 -4.94 -9.20 -0.03
N ARG A 48 -5.65 -8.90 -1.12
CA ARG A 48 -5.40 -9.52 -2.43
C ARG A 48 -4.29 -8.78 -3.16
N ILE A 49 -3.32 -9.49 -3.70
CA ILE A 49 -2.29 -8.85 -4.54
C ILE A 49 -2.95 -8.41 -5.85
N LYS A 50 -2.87 -7.12 -6.17
CA LYS A 50 -3.26 -6.60 -7.47
C LYS A 50 -2.09 -6.83 -8.43
N ARG A 51 -2.13 -7.93 -9.16
CA ARG A 51 -1.22 -8.20 -10.27
C ARG A 51 -1.56 -7.33 -11.47
#